data_AF-A0A7W2CC82-F1
#
_entry.id   AF-A0A7W2CC82-F1
#
_cell.length_a   1.000
_cell.length_b   1.000
_cell.length_c   1.000
_cell.angle_alpha   90.00
_cell.angle_beta   90.00
_cell.angle_gamma   90.00
#
_symmetry.space_group_name_H-M   'P 1'
#
loop_
_entity.id
_entity.type
_entity.pdbx_description
1 polymer ?
#
loop_
_entity_poly.entity_id
_entity_poly.type
_entity_poly.pdbx_seq_one_letter_code
_entity_poly.pdbx_strand_id
1 'polypeptide(L)'
;LFMKYLEVHTVEELREVKTEDILEAQKYVEENSSEFMPVGQLPFYPSITNELLVDHPIALFTQEGIGAEIPLLTGTNTDETTLWGTNQIPEEKLHKWLKNYVNDPAHFIEAVQEDRGDITAGETAVAISTDHTFRIPAIQMAESRQKHGGKTWMYEFDWKSKAFNGALGSCHALEIPFTFGTLDAKGTELFLGTSELPNHVGDKMHASWASFIREGNPSTEALGQWPTYHIADRKVMRFTDETTLIDDPWPAARKSWEGHR
;
A
#
# COMPACT_ATOMS: atom_id res chain seq x y z
N LEU A 1 5.38 23.33 -16.40
CA LEU A 1 5.11 22.63 -17.68
C LEU A 1 3.65 22.69 -18.06
N PHE A 2 2.73 22.37 -17.15
CA PHE A 2 1.29 22.37 -17.41
C PHE A 2 0.75 23.66 -18.03
N MET A 3 0.87 24.80 -17.32
CA MET A 3 0.41 26.11 -17.84
C MET A 3 1.15 26.55 -19.11
N LYS A 4 2.43 26.17 -19.24
CA LYS A 4 3.23 26.45 -20.44
C LYS A 4 2.70 25.69 -21.66
N TYR A 5 2.31 24.43 -21.49
CA TYR A 5 1.74 23.61 -22.55
C TYR A 5 0.41 24.18 -23.04
N LEU A 6 -0.41 24.66 -22.10
CA LEU A 6 -1.71 25.29 -22.38
C LEU A 6 -1.62 26.74 -22.86
N GLU A 7 -0.41 27.31 -22.93
CA GLU A 7 -0.19 28.73 -23.24
C GLU A 7 -1.00 29.71 -22.35
N VAL A 8 -1.23 29.33 -21.08
CA VAL A 8 -1.90 30.17 -20.08
C VAL A 8 -0.91 30.68 -19.03
N HIS A 9 -1.26 31.81 -18.41
CA HIS A 9 -0.41 32.53 -17.46
C HIS A 9 -1.11 32.80 -16.12
N THR A 10 -2.43 32.63 -16.04
CA THR A 10 -3.22 32.81 -14.81
C THR A 10 -4.12 31.61 -14.51
N VAL A 11 -4.58 31.50 -13.26
CA VAL A 11 -5.55 30.46 -12.86
C VAL A 11 -6.92 30.76 -13.48
N GLU A 12 -7.25 32.03 -13.65
CA GLU A 12 -8.47 32.48 -14.31
C GLU A 12 -8.51 32.02 -15.78
N GLU A 13 -7.42 32.21 -16.52
CA GLU A 13 -7.30 31.68 -17.89
C GLU A 13 -7.43 30.15 -17.91
N LEU A 14 -6.78 29.46 -16.96
CA LEU A 14 -6.86 28.01 -16.87
C LEU A 14 -8.29 27.50 -16.66
N ARG A 15 -9.15 28.23 -15.96
CA ARG A 15 -10.55 27.85 -15.73
C ARG A 15 -11.42 27.92 -16.99
N GLU A 16 -10.99 28.70 -17.98
CA GLU A 16 -11.68 28.83 -19.27
C GLU A 16 -11.18 27.81 -20.32
N VAL A 17 -10.11 27.06 -20.02
CA VAL A 17 -9.56 26.02 -20.90
C VAL A 17 -10.53 24.84 -20.97
N LYS A 18 -10.65 24.25 -22.16
CA LYS A 18 -11.48 23.05 -22.35
C LYS A 18 -10.89 21.86 -21.60
N THR A 19 -11.76 20.99 -21.12
CA THR A 19 -11.36 19.80 -20.37
C THR A 19 -10.44 18.89 -21.18
N GLU A 20 -10.66 18.75 -22.48
CA GLU A 20 -9.82 17.92 -23.35
C GLU A 20 -8.38 18.43 -23.40
N ASP A 21 -8.19 19.75 -23.51
CA ASP A 21 -6.87 20.38 -23.55
C ASP A 21 -6.17 20.24 -22.19
N ILE A 22 -6.90 20.36 -21.08
CA ILE A 22 -6.41 20.11 -19.71
C ILE A 22 -5.87 18.68 -19.58
N LEU A 23 -6.61 17.69 -20.09
CA LEU A 23 -6.21 16.28 -20.04
C LEU A 23 -4.98 16.01 -20.93
N GLU A 24 -4.89 16.66 -22.09
CA GLU A 24 -3.71 16.57 -22.95
C GLU A 24 -2.46 17.17 -22.26
N ALA A 25 -2.63 18.32 -21.61
CA ALA A 25 -1.59 18.95 -20.82
C ALA A 25 -1.16 18.08 -19.62
N GLN A 26 -2.10 17.40 -18.96
CA GLN A 26 -1.80 16.49 -17.85
C GLN A 26 -0.89 15.37 -18.33
N LYS A 27 -1.31 14.69 -19.42
CA LYS A 27 -0.53 13.61 -20.04
C LYS A 27 0.86 14.08 -20.44
N TYR A 28 0.97 15.25 -21.07
CA TYR A 28 2.26 15.84 -21.41
C TYR A 28 3.17 16.01 -20.18
N VAL A 29 2.63 16.50 -19.06
CA VAL A 29 3.42 16.67 -17.83
C VAL A 29 3.84 15.33 -17.24
N GLU A 30 2.97 14.32 -17.24
CA GLU A 30 3.28 12.97 -16.77
C GLU A 30 4.42 12.34 -17.57
N GLU A 31 4.37 12.42 -18.90
CA GLU A 31 5.39 11.87 -19.81
C GLU A 31 6.74 12.59 -19.71
N ASN A 32 6.76 13.86 -19.28
CA ASN A 32 7.98 14.67 -19.18
C ASN A 32 8.41 14.96 -17.73
N SER A 33 7.78 14.28 -16.75
CA SER A 33 7.98 14.52 -15.31
C SER A 33 9.42 14.33 -14.83
N SER A 34 10.16 13.42 -15.45
CA SER A 34 11.56 13.13 -15.11
C SER A 34 12.53 14.28 -15.31
N GLU A 35 12.14 15.34 -16.04
CA GLU A 35 12.99 16.53 -16.24
C GLU A 35 13.15 17.37 -14.97
N PHE A 36 12.24 17.25 -14.00
CA PHE A 36 12.18 18.15 -12.84
C PHE A 36 11.77 17.46 -11.53
N MET A 37 11.35 16.18 -11.57
CA MET A 37 11.05 15.41 -10.37
C MET A 37 11.96 14.20 -10.21
N PRO A 38 12.24 13.80 -8.95
CA PRO A 38 12.86 12.52 -8.66
C PRO A 38 12.04 11.36 -9.23
N VAL A 39 12.73 10.24 -9.51
CA VAL A 39 12.11 9.00 -9.96
C VAL A 39 11.09 8.52 -8.92
N GLY A 40 9.89 8.14 -9.36
CA GLY A 40 8.85 7.55 -8.51
C GLY A 40 7.83 8.54 -7.93
N GLN A 41 7.94 9.84 -8.21
CA GLN A 41 6.93 10.83 -7.83
C GLN A 41 6.01 11.15 -9.03
N LEU A 42 4.69 11.11 -8.80
CA LEU A 42 3.71 11.55 -9.79
C LEU A 42 3.56 13.07 -9.75
N PRO A 43 3.39 13.75 -10.90
CA PRO A 43 3.38 15.21 -10.96
C PRO A 43 2.12 15.83 -10.37
N PHE A 44 1.07 15.03 -10.24
CA PHE A 44 -0.20 15.41 -9.63
C PHE A 44 -0.40 14.56 -8.37
N TYR A 45 -0.09 15.17 -7.22
CA TYR A 45 -0.16 14.53 -5.91
C TYR A 45 -0.55 15.57 -4.85
N PRO A 46 -1.14 15.16 -3.71
CA PRO A 46 -1.32 16.06 -2.58
C PRO A 46 -0.04 16.83 -2.26
N SER A 47 -0.16 18.15 -2.14
CA SER A 47 0.97 19.06 -1.91
C SER A 47 0.78 19.82 -0.61
N ILE A 48 1.89 20.13 0.06
CA ILE A 48 1.87 20.97 1.25
C ILE A 48 1.42 22.38 0.83
N THR A 49 0.41 22.91 1.51
CA THR A 49 -0.18 24.22 1.31
C THR A 49 -0.40 24.90 2.65
N ASN A 50 -0.53 26.22 2.67
CA ASN A 50 -0.73 26.95 3.92
C ASN A 50 -2.16 26.82 4.50
N GLU A 51 -3.06 26.09 3.84
CA GLU A 51 -4.48 26.03 4.21
C GLU A 51 -4.97 24.61 4.52
N LEU A 52 -4.70 23.63 3.65
CA LEU A 52 -5.28 22.29 3.75
C LEU A 52 -4.32 21.25 4.35
N LEU A 53 -3.05 21.28 3.93
CA LEU A 53 -2.03 20.34 4.37
C LEU A 53 -0.77 21.12 4.70
N VAL A 54 -0.64 21.54 5.96
CA VAL A 54 0.40 22.50 6.37
C VAL A 54 1.78 21.90 6.57
N ASP A 55 1.87 20.57 6.66
CA ASP A 55 3.12 19.82 6.77
C ASP A 55 2.94 18.40 6.20
N HIS A 56 4.02 17.63 6.14
CA HIS A 56 3.99 16.23 5.73
C HIS A 56 3.07 15.41 6.66
N PRO A 57 2.16 14.57 6.14
CA PRO A 57 1.21 13.80 6.96
C PRO A 57 1.86 13.01 8.10
N ILE A 58 3.03 12.39 7.85
CA ILE A 58 3.73 11.64 8.91
C ILE A 58 4.20 12.54 10.06
N ALA A 59 4.59 13.79 9.79
CA ALA A 59 5.00 14.75 10.82
C ALA A 59 3.78 15.14 11.66
N LEU A 60 2.64 15.40 11.01
CA LEU A 60 1.37 15.70 11.67
C LEU A 60 0.88 14.54 12.55
N PHE A 61 0.98 13.29 12.07
CA PHE A 61 0.64 12.12 12.87
C PHE A 61 1.59 11.93 14.06
N THR A 62 2.90 12.11 13.86
CA THR A 62 3.93 11.79 14.87
C THR A 62 4.08 12.86 15.94
N GLN A 63 4.05 14.13 15.56
CA GLN A 63 4.29 15.24 16.48
C GLN A 63 3.00 15.72 17.15
N GLU A 64 1.93 15.86 16.36
CA GLU A 64 0.67 16.48 16.82
C GLU A 64 -0.42 15.45 17.15
N GLY A 65 -0.25 14.20 16.71
CA GLY A 65 -1.24 13.14 16.95
C GLY A 65 -2.54 13.32 16.18
N ILE A 66 -2.52 14.09 15.07
CA ILE A 66 -3.72 14.38 14.28
C ILE A 66 -4.43 13.08 13.88
N GLY A 67 -5.72 13.00 14.20
CA GLY A 67 -6.59 11.88 13.85
C GLY A 67 -6.47 10.65 14.74
N ALA A 68 -5.69 10.69 15.82
CA ALA A 68 -5.57 9.59 16.79
C ALA A 68 -6.92 9.27 17.48
N GLU A 69 -7.79 10.27 17.62
CA GLU A 69 -9.14 10.13 18.20
C GLU A 69 -10.11 9.32 17.33
N ILE A 70 -9.83 9.19 16.03
CA ILE A 70 -10.67 8.46 15.07
C ILE A 70 -10.18 7.01 15.00
N PRO A 71 -10.96 5.96 15.32
CA PRO A 71 -10.55 4.58 15.13
C PRO A 71 -10.08 4.29 13.69
N LEU A 72 -9.03 3.49 13.50
CA LEU A 72 -8.45 3.18 12.19
C LEU A 72 -8.36 1.68 11.93
N LEU A 73 -8.91 1.20 10.82
CA LEU A 73 -8.61 -0.10 10.23
C LEU A 73 -7.77 0.14 8.98
N THR A 74 -6.57 -0.43 8.92
CA THR A 74 -5.61 -0.22 7.82
C THR A 74 -4.83 -1.50 7.53
N GLY A 75 -4.23 -1.61 6.35
CA GLY A 75 -3.41 -2.76 5.99
C GLY A 75 -2.80 -2.63 4.62
N THR A 76 -2.16 -3.71 4.16
CA THR A 76 -1.53 -3.81 2.84
C THR A 76 -1.73 -5.21 2.28
N ASN A 77 -1.53 -5.37 0.99
CA ASN A 77 -1.41 -6.68 0.37
C ASN A 77 0.03 -7.18 0.49
N THR A 78 0.26 -8.49 0.47
CA THR A 78 1.61 -9.04 0.68
C THR A 78 2.59 -8.66 -0.42
N ASP A 79 2.09 -8.60 -1.66
CA ASP A 79 2.87 -8.47 -2.90
C ASP A 79 2.40 -7.27 -3.73
N GLU A 80 2.12 -6.13 -3.10
CA GLU A 80 1.52 -4.93 -3.73
C GLU A 80 2.05 -4.66 -5.15
N THR A 81 3.36 -4.74 -5.34
CA THR A 81 4.01 -4.29 -6.55
C THR A 81 4.08 -5.29 -7.70
N THR A 82 3.55 -6.51 -7.54
CA THR A 82 3.41 -7.49 -8.63
C THR A 82 2.45 -7.01 -9.72
N LEU A 83 1.49 -6.13 -9.38
CA LEU A 83 0.57 -5.51 -10.34
C LEU A 83 1.33 -4.82 -11.49
N TRP A 84 2.49 -4.23 -11.18
CA TRP A 84 3.35 -3.52 -12.13
C TRP A 84 4.50 -4.40 -12.67
N GLY A 85 4.42 -5.72 -12.50
CA GLY A 85 5.40 -6.66 -13.04
C GLY A 85 6.74 -6.69 -12.31
N THR A 86 6.80 -6.21 -11.07
CA THR A 86 8.04 -6.16 -10.27
C THR A 86 8.65 -7.54 -10.03
N ASN A 87 7.84 -8.60 -10.02
CA ASN A 87 8.32 -9.97 -9.93
C ASN A 87 9.08 -10.48 -11.17
N GLN A 88 9.14 -9.68 -12.25
CA GLN A 88 9.89 -10.02 -13.47
C GLN A 88 11.31 -9.42 -13.49
N ILE A 89 11.75 -8.76 -12.41
CA ILE A 89 13.09 -8.19 -12.32
C ILE A 89 14.13 -9.33 -12.25
N PRO A 90 15.08 -9.41 -13.21
CA PRO A 90 16.09 -10.45 -13.22
C PRO A 90 17.24 -10.12 -12.25
N GLU A 91 17.95 -11.17 -11.83
CA GLU A 91 19.05 -11.14 -10.85
C GLU A 91 20.06 -10.02 -11.13
N GLU A 92 20.55 -9.93 -12.38
CA GLU A 92 21.59 -8.98 -12.76
C GLU A 92 21.13 -7.52 -12.72
N LYS A 93 19.82 -7.26 -12.62
CA LYS A 93 19.24 -5.93 -12.54
C LYS A 93 18.75 -5.56 -11.14
N LEU A 94 18.65 -6.52 -10.20
CA LEU A 94 18.06 -6.32 -8.88
C LEU A 94 18.63 -5.10 -8.16
N HIS A 95 19.94 -5.08 -7.93
CA HIS A 95 20.62 -3.99 -7.23
C HIS A 95 20.42 -2.63 -7.92
N LYS A 96 20.47 -2.58 -9.25
CA LYS A 96 20.27 -1.33 -10.01
C LYS A 96 18.83 -0.84 -9.87
N TRP A 97 17.86 -1.75 -9.91
CA TRP A 97 16.44 -1.43 -9.83
C TRP A 97 16.04 -0.97 -8.42
N LEU A 98 16.58 -1.61 -7.37
CA LEU A 98 16.30 -1.23 -5.98
C LEU A 98 16.81 0.18 -5.61
N LYS A 99 17.74 0.74 -6.38
CA LYS A 99 18.19 2.14 -6.21
C LYS A 99 17.09 3.18 -6.46
N ASN A 100 15.95 2.78 -7.03
CA ASN A 100 14.78 3.64 -7.11
C ASN A 100 14.07 3.82 -5.76
N TYR A 101 14.38 2.97 -4.76
CA TYR A 101 13.72 2.94 -3.45
C TYR A 101 14.72 3.20 -2.30
N VAL A 102 15.94 2.66 -2.40
CA VAL A 102 16.96 2.73 -1.35
C VAL A 102 18.34 2.99 -1.92
N ASN A 103 19.15 3.82 -1.26
CA ASN A 103 20.49 4.16 -1.74
C ASN A 103 21.45 2.96 -1.74
N ASP A 104 21.41 2.15 -0.67
CA ASP A 104 22.20 0.92 -0.51
C ASP A 104 21.26 -0.27 -0.22
N PRO A 105 20.96 -1.12 -1.22
CA PRO A 105 19.99 -2.19 -1.07
C PRO A 105 20.52 -3.43 -0.32
N ALA A 106 21.81 -3.56 -0.07
CA ALA A 106 22.40 -4.82 0.41
C ALA A 106 21.77 -5.30 1.73
N HIS A 107 21.68 -4.42 2.73
CA HIS A 107 21.08 -4.76 4.01
C HIS A 107 19.58 -5.11 3.91
N PHE A 108 18.83 -4.44 3.03
CA PHE A 108 17.41 -4.74 2.80
C PHE A 108 17.21 -6.12 2.15
N ILE A 109 18.10 -6.50 1.21
CA ILE A 109 18.09 -7.82 0.58
C ILE A 109 18.36 -8.90 1.63
N GLU A 110 19.39 -8.71 2.46
CA GLU A 110 19.74 -9.65 3.54
C GLU A 110 18.58 -9.83 4.52
N ALA A 111 17.94 -8.73 4.95
CA ALA A 111 16.81 -8.77 5.86
C ALA A 111 15.58 -9.46 5.27
N VAL A 112 15.29 -9.24 3.98
CA VAL A 112 14.21 -9.94 3.28
C VAL A 112 14.49 -11.45 3.17
N GLN A 113 15.74 -11.83 2.87
CA GLN A 113 16.15 -13.24 2.80
C GLN A 113 16.12 -13.92 4.17
N GLU A 114 16.39 -13.20 5.26
CA GLU A 114 16.24 -13.72 6.62
C GLU A 114 14.78 -14.13 6.91
N ASP A 115 13.82 -13.29 6.53
CA ASP A 115 12.41 -13.54 6.78
C ASP A 115 11.76 -14.51 5.79
N ARG A 116 12.21 -14.51 4.52
CA ARG A 116 11.54 -15.21 3.40
C ARG A 116 12.32 -16.39 2.84
N GLY A 117 13.57 -16.57 3.25
CA GLY A 117 14.47 -17.60 2.74
C GLY A 117 15.03 -17.30 1.35
N ASP A 118 15.39 -18.36 0.64
CA ASP A 118 15.92 -18.28 -0.73
C ASP A 118 14.78 -18.04 -1.72
N ILE A 119 14.57 -16.77 -2.06
CA ILE A 119 13.56 -16.29 -3.01
C ILE A 119 14.25 -15.66 -4.22
N THR A 120 13.52 -15.57 -5.33
CA THR A 120 14.05 -14.98 -6.56
C THR A 120 14.35 -13.48 -6.42
N ALA A 121 15.16 -12.93 -7.32
CA ALA A 121 15.36 -11.49 -7.43
C ALA A 121 14.06 -10.71 -7.61
N GLY A 122 13.12 -11.24 -8.41
CA GLY A 122 11.80 -10.64 -8.60
C GLY A 122 11.00 -10.57 -7.30
N GLU A 123 10.97 -11.64 -6.52
CA GLU A 123 10.30 -11.67 -5.22
C GLU A 123 10.98 -10.76 -4.19
N THR A 124 12.31 -10.68 -4.22
CA THR A 124 13.07 -9.72 -3.40
C THR A 124 12.74 -8.28 -3.77
N ALA A 125 12.68 -7.97 -5.07
CA ALA A 125 12.26 -6.68 -5.58
C ALA A 125 10.83 -6.32 -5.13
N VAL A 126 9.91 -7.29 -5.18
CA VAL A 126 8.53 -7.12 -4.70
C VAL A 126 8.49 -6.83 -3.20
N ALA A 127 9.21 -7.60 -2.38
CA ALA A 127 9.23 -7.43 -0.93
C ALA A 127 9.71 -6.02 -0.54
N ILE A 128 10.86 -5.60 -1.04
CA ILE A 128 11.46 -4.30 -0.69
C ILE A 128 10.62 -3.13 -1.22
N SER A 129 10.11 -3.21 -2.45
CA SER A 129 9.28 -2.14 -3.00
C SER A 129 7.89 -2.04 -2.36
N THR A 130 7.32 -3.18 -1.95
CA THR A 130 6.08 -3.25 -1.14
C THR A 130 6.30 -2.64 0.24
N ASP A 131 7.41 -2.98 0.89
CA ASP A 131 7.78 -2.40 2.18
C ASP A 131 7.91 -0.88 2.09
N HIS A 132 8.74 -0.42 1.16
CA HIS A 132 8.96 1.00 0.93
C HIS A 132 7.64 1.72 0.69
N THR A 133 6.84 1.27 -0.27
CA THR A 133 5.73 2.08 -0.80
C THR A 133 4.46 1.98 0.04
N PHE A 134 4.21 0.82 0.68
CA PHE A 134 2.94 0.52 1.33
C PHE A 134 3.11 0.12 2.80
N ARG A 135 3.84 -0.98 3.07
CA ARG A 135 3.82 -1.63 4.40
C ARG A 135 4.46 -0.77 5.48
N ILE A 136 5.65 -0.22 5.24
CA ILE A 136 6.36 0.60 6.25
C ILE A 136 5.61 1.90 6.56
N PRO A 137 5.12 2.67 5.56
CA PRO A 137 4.26 3.83 5.85
C PRO A 137 3.01 3.48 6.68
N ALA A 138 2.34 2.36 6.40
CA ALA A 138 1.19 1.92 7.17
C ALA A 138 1.56 1.56 8.62
N ILE A 139 2.70 0.88 8.83
CA ILE A 139 3.24 0.58 10.17
C ILE A 139 3.58 1.87 10.90
N GLN A 140 4.33 2.79 10.29
CA GLN A 140 4.72 4.06 10.88
C GLN A 140 3.50 4.88 11.31
N MET A 141 2.44 4.92 10.49
CA MET A 141 1.18 5.55 10.85
C MET A 141 0.52 4.88 12.07
N ALA A 142 0.44 3.55 12.10
CA ALA A 142 -0.15 2.82 13.21
C ALA A 142 0.61 3.05 14.53
N GLU A 143 1.94 2.94 14.50
CA GLU A 143 2.81 3.18 15.66
C GLU A 143 2.73 4.63 16.15
N SER A 144 2.73 5.59 15.23
CA SER A 144 2.58 7.01 15.53
C SER A 144 1.28 7.28 16.27
N ARG A 145 0.17 6.76 15.75
CA ARG A 145 -1.16 6.92 16.37
C ARG A 145 -1.22 6.27 17.74
N GLN A 146 -0.59 5.11 17.94
CA GLN A 146 -0.55 4.45 19.24
C GLN A 146 0.12 5.33 20.32
N LYS A 147 1.19 6.06 19.98
CA LYS A 147 1.87 6.98 20.92
C LYS A 147 0.94 8.10 21.42
N HIS A 148 -0.11 8.41 20.66
CA HIS A 148 -1.14 9.40 20.98
C HIS A 148 -2.46 8.76 21.46
N GLY A 149 -2.44 7.48 21.85
CA GLY A 149 -3.60 6.76 22.38
C GLY A 149 -4.62 6.32 21.31
N GLY A 150 -4.28 6.45 20.03
CA GLY A 150 -5.16 6.07 18.93
C GLY A 150 -5.32 4.57 18.79
N LYS A 151 -6.55 4.14 18.48
CA LYS A 151 -6.88 2.73 18.23
C LYS A 151 -6.70 2.42 16.74
N THR A 152 -5.81 1.49 16.44
CA THR A 152 -5.54 1.03 15.08
C THR A 152 -5.63 -0.49 15.02
N TRP A 153 -6.23 -1.05 13.97
CA TRP A 153 -6.18 -2.48 13.64
C TRP A 153 -5.44 -2.64 12.31
N MET A 154 -4.49 -3.56 12.26
CA MET A 154 -3.71 -3.82 11.06
C MET A 154 -4.05 -5.17 10.43
N TYR A 155 -4.13 -5.22 9.10
CA TYR A 155 -4.25 -6.46 8.33
C TYR A 155 -3.15 -6.59 7.27
N GLU A 156 -2.90 -7.82 6.85
CA GLU A 156 -2.16 -8.15 5.64
C GLU A 156 -3.04 -9.04 4.76
N PHE A 157 -3.31 -8.64 3.53
CA PHE A 157 -4.02 -9.47 2.57
C PHE A 157 -3.03 -10.32 1.78
N ASP A 158 -3.10 -11.64 2.01
CA ASP A 158 -2.14 -12.62 1.52
C ASP A 158 -2.79 -13.76 0.72
N TRP A 159 -4.08 -13.61 0.36
CA TRP A 159 -4.69 -14.52 -0.60
C TRP A 159 -4.04 -14.33 -1.98
N LYS A 160 -3.59 -15.43 -2.58
CA LYS A 160 -2.85 -15.42 -3.84
C LYS A 160 -3.81 -15.61 -5.02
N SER A 161 -3.86 -14.58 -5.87
CA SER A 161 -4.51 -14.63 -7.18
C SER A 161 -4.09 -15.88 -7.95
N LYS A 162 -5.03 -16.45 -8.70
CA LYS A 162 -4.78 -17.53 -9.67
C LYS A 162 -4.62 -16.99 -11.10
N ALA A 163 -4.78 -15.68 -11.30
CA ALA A 163 -4.67 -15.06 -12.61
C ALA A 163 -3.25 -15.15 -13.14
N PHE A 164 -3.12 -15.31 -14.46
CA PHE A 164 -1.83 -15.42 -15.15
C PHE A 164 -0.90 -16.48 -14.51
N ASN A 165 -1.46 -17.65 -14.19
CA ASN A 165 -0.76 -18.74 -13.50
C ASN A 165 -0.16 -18.32 -12.14
N GLY A 166 -0.84 -17.42 -11.42
CA GLY A 166 -0.42 -16.93 -10.12
C GLY A 166 0.57 -15.77 -10.15
N ALA A 167 0.90 -15.23 -11.33
CA ALA A 167 1.89 -14.17 -11.47
C ALA A 167 1.51 -12.86 -10.76
N LEU A 168 0.22 -12.64 -10.46
CA LEU A 168 -0.22 -11.49 -9.67
C LEU A 168 0.04 -11.67 -8.16
N GLY A 169 0.20 -12.88 -7.63
CA GLY A 169 0.35 -13.06 -6.18
C GLY A 169 -0.77 -12.37 -5.38
N SER A 170 -0.42 -11.67 -4.31
CA SER A 170 -1.32 -10.75 -3.59
C SER A 170 -1.08 -9.30 -4.03
N CYS A 171 -1.35 -9.00 -5.31
CA CYS A 171 -1.06 -7.70 -5.91
C CYS A 171 -1.89 -6.56 -5.32
N HIS A 172 -1.48 -5.33 -5.60
CA HIS A 172 -2.26 -4.14 -5.28
C HIS A 172 -3.72 -4.22 -5.79
N ALA A 173 -4.64 -3.69 -4.99
CA ALA A 173 -6.09 -3.65 -5.23
C ALA A 173 -6.84 -5.00 -5.24
N LEU A 174 -6.14 -6.13 -5.06
CA LEU A 174 -6.76 -7.46 -5.11
C LEU A 174 -7.77 -7.72 -3.99
N GLU A 175 -7.60 -7.06 -2.84
CA GLU A 175 -8.40 -7.19 -1.63
C GLU A 175 -9.72 -6.38 -1.69
N ILE A 176 -9.84 -5.45 -2.64
CA ILE A 176 -11.03 -4.60 -2.80
C ILE A 176 -12.32 -5.43 -2.94
N PRO A 177 -12.45 -6.38 -3.89
CA PRO A 177 -13.68 -7.16 -4.02
C PRO A 177 -13.98 -8.06 -2.80
N PHE A 178 -12.96 -8.43 -2.01
CA PHE A 178 -13.14 -9.15 -0.74
C PHE A 178 -13.72 -8.22 0.33
N THR A 179 -13.21 -6.99 0.41
CA THR A 179 -13.69 -5.94 1.31
C THR A 179 -15.15 -5.60 1.04
N PHE A 180 -15.51 -5.42 -0.24
CA PHE A 180 -16.85 -5.00 -0.65
C PHE A 180 -17.87 -6.16 -0.73
N GLY A 181 -17.42 -7.41 -0.63
CA GLY A 181 -18.31 -8.58 -0.81
C GLY A 181 -18.81 -8.71 -2.25
N THR A 182 -17.98 -8.34 -3.23
CA THR A 182 -18.33 -8.27 -4.66
C THR A 182 -17.44 -9.17 -5.51
N LEU A 183 -17.10 -10.36 -5.02
CA LEU A 183 -16.22 -11.30 -5.71
C LEU A 183 -16.77 -11.74 -7.08
N ASP A 184 -18.09 -11.71 -7.27
CA ASP A 184 -18.80 -12.06 -8.50
C ASP A 184 -19.08 -10.88 -9.45
N ALA A 185 -18.64 -9.67 -9.10
CA ALA A 185 -18.81 -8.49 -9.93
C ALA A 185 -17.99 -8.59 -11.23
N LYS A 186 -18.55 -8.10 -12.34
CA LYS A 186 -17.87 -8.10 -13.64
C LYS A 186 -16.51 -7.38 -13.56
N GLY A 187 -15.47 -8.05 -14.05
CA GLY A 187 -14.08 -7.55 -14.08
C GLY A 187 -13.20 -8.14 -12.97
N THR A 188 -13.77 -8.67 -11.88
CA THR A 188 -12.98 -9.30 -10.80
C THR A 188 -12.29 -10.56 -11.28
N GLU A 189 -12.85 -11.27 -12.27
CA GLU A 189 -12.31 -12.50 -12.81
C GLU A 189 -10.88 -12.34 -13.37
N LEU A 190 -10.54 -11.13 -13.86
CA LEU A 190 -9.21 -10.79 -14.36
C LEU A 190 -8.14 -10.79 -13.26
N PHE A 191 -8.55 -10.44 -12.03
CA PHE A 191 -7.68 -10.38 -10.87
C PHE A 191 -7.72 -11.68 -10.07
N LEU A 192 -8.86 -12.34 -9.95
CA LEU A 192 -8.99 -13.60 -9.20
C LEU A 192 -8.38 -14.78 -9.97
N GLY A 193 -8.64 -14.85 -11.28
CA GLY A 193 -8.17 -15.93 -12.16
C GLY A 193 -8.68 -17.33 -11.82
N THR A 194 -9.82 -17.42 -11.14
CA THR A 194 -10.45 -18.68 -10.74
C THR A 194 -11.96 -18.59 -10.92
N SER A 195 -12.59 -19.70 -11.29
CA SER A 195 -14.06 -19.85 -11.27
C SER A 195 -14.61 -20.18 -9.88
N GLU A 196 -13.78 -20.79 -9.03
CA GLU A 196 -14.13 -21.06 -7.63
C GLU A 196 -13.80 -19.82 -6.81
N LEU A 197 -14.83 -19.03 -6.50
CA LEU A 197 -14.67 -17.79 -5.75
C LEU A 197 -14.22 -18.07 -4.31
N PRO A 198 -13.23 -17.32 -3.79
CA PRO A 198 -12.69 -17.49 -2.43
C PRO A 198 -13.62 -16.88 -1.37
N ASN A 199 -14.90 -17.26 -1.37
CA ASN A 199 -15.92 -16.72 -0.46
C ASN A 199 -15.54 -16.90 1.01
N HIS A 200 -14.83 -17.97 1.37
CA HIS A 200 -14.38 -18.20 2.74
C HIS A 200 -13.42 -17.12 3.28
N VAL A 201 -12.63 -16.46 2.41
CA VAL A 201 -11.81 -15.30 2.76
C VAL A 201 -12.64 -14.02 2.65
N GLY A 202 -13.41 -13.89 1.55
CA GLY A 202 -14.27 -12.74 1.27
C GLY A 202 -15.26 -12.45 2.38
N ASP A 203 -15.99 -13.46 2.85
CA ASP A 203 -17.01 -13.34 3.89
C ASP A 203 -16.41 -12.87 5.22
N LYS A 204 -15.22 -13.38 5.58
CA LYS A 204 -14.50 -12.97 6.79
C LYS A 204 -14.05 -11.51 6.71
N MET A 205 -13.44 -11.14 5.58
CA MET A 205 -12.96 -9.77 5.35
C MET A 205 -14.14 -8.81 5.33
N HIS A 206 -15.15 -9.03 4.49
CA HIS A 206 -16.35 -8.21 4.40
C HIS A 206 -17.04 -8.03 5.76
N ALA A 207 -17.27 -9.12 6.51
CA ALA A 207 -17.91 -9.05 7.82
C ALA A 207 -17.09 -8.22 8.83
N SER A 208 -15.76 -8.31 8.81
CA SER A 208 -14.90 -7.52 9.69
C SER A 208 -14.91 -6.03 9.36
N TRP A 209 -14.96 -5.64 8.07
CA TRP A 209 -15.13 -4.24 7.67
C TRP A 209 -16.51 -3.72 8.08
N ALA A 210 -17.57 -4.49 7.84
CA ALA A 210 -18.93 -4.12 8.26
C ALA A 210 -19.02 -3.96 9.79
N SER A 211 -18.38 -4.84 10.56
CA SER A 211 -18.30 -4.73 12.03
C SER A 211 -17.55 -3.48 12.46
N PHE A 212 -16.41 -3.19 11.84
CA PHE A 212 -15.62 -1.99 12.13
C PHE A 212 -16.42 -0.71 11.85
N ILE A 213 -17.11 -0.63 10.71
CA ILE A 213 -17.93 0.53 10.34
C ILE A 213 -19.07 0.74 11.34
N ARG A 214 -19.71 -0.33 11.80
CA ARG A 214 -20.86 -0.25 12.71
C ARG A 214 -20.47 0.01 14.16
N GLU A 215 -19.42 -0.66 14.64
CA GLU A 215 -19.10 -0.76 16.07
C GLU A 215 -17.73 -0.16 16.44
N GLY A 216 -16.92 0.24 15.46
CA GLY A 216 -15.53 0.65 15.70
C GLY A 216 -14.60 -0.50 16.10
N ASN A 217 -14.97 -1.75 15.84
CA ASN A 217 -14.18 -2.95 16.13
C ASN A 217 -14.36 -4.02 15.02
N PRO A 218 -13.28 -4.50 14.38
CA PRO A 218 -13.37 -5.48 13.28
C PRO A 218 -13.50 -6.94 13.75
N SER A 219 -13.49 -7.20 15.05
CA SER A 219 -13.65 -8.55 15.60
C SER A 219 -15.01 -9.14 15.22
N THR A 220 -15.03 -10.40 14.79
CA THR A 220 -16.25 -11.15 14.46
C THR A 220 -16.18 -12.54 15.08
N GLU A 221 -17.31 -13.25 15.17
CA GLU A 221 -17.30 -14.65 15.63
C GLU A 221 -16.38 -15.55 14.77
N ALA A 222 -16.34 -15.30 13.46
CA ALA A 222 -15.52 -16.07 12.51
C ALA A 222 -14.01 -15.79 12.59
N LEU A 223 -13.63 -14.59 13.06
CA LEU A 223 -12.22 -14.20 13.23
C LEU A 223 -11.73 -14.35 14.68
N GLY A 224 -12.66 -14.40 15.64
CA GLY A 224 -12.33 -14.22 17.05
C GLY A 224 -11.90 -12.79 17.37
N GLN A 225 -11.09 -12.65 18.41
CA GLN A 225 -10.61 -11.35 18.87
C GLN A 225 -9.52 -10.81 17.94
N TRP A 226 -9.77 -9.64 17.35
CA TRP A 226 -8.77 -8.86 16.64
C TRP A 226 -8.36 -7.66 17.52
N PRO A 227 -7.23 -7.75 18.24
CA PRO A 227 -6.77 -6.68 19.11
C PRO A 227 -6.30 -5.48 18.30
N THR A 228 -6.31 -4.30 18.93
CA THR A 228 -5.63 -3.13 18.37
C THR A 228 -4.13 -3.40 18.26
N TYR A 229 -3.52 -2.92 17.19
CA TYR A 229 -2.09 -2.94 16.96
C TYR A 229 -1.32 -2.31 18.13
N HIS A 230 -0.31 -3.01 18.62
CA HIS A 230 0.57 -2.53 19.67
C HIS A 230 2.04 -2.78 19.30
N ILE A 231 2.92 -1.81 19.52
CA ILE A 231 4.35 -1.88 19.16
C ILE A 231 5.06 -3.11 19.75
N ALA A 232 4.59 -3.60 20.90
CA ALA A 232 5.20 -4.73 21.61
C ALA A 232 4.99 -6.09 20.92
N ASP A 233 3.86 -6.29 20.23
CA ASP A 233 3.49 -7.58 19.63
C ASP A 233 3.15 -7.50 18.14
N ARG A 234 2.82 -6.30 17.65
CA ARG A 234 2.62 -5.95 16.25
C ARG A 234 1.63 -6.88 15.57
N LYS A 235 0.54 -7.19 16.27
CA LYS A 235 -0.46 -8.14 15.80
C LYS A 235 -1.13 -7.66 14.53
N VAL A 236 -1.16 -8.52 13.52
CA VAL A 236 -1.74 -8.28 12.20
C VAL A 236 -2.70 -9.42 11.86
N MET A 237 -3.92 -9.10 11.39
CA MET A 237 -4.82 -10.12 10.83
C MET A 237 -4.39 -10.43 9.40
N ARG A 238 -3.93 -11.65 9.14
CA ARG A 238 -3.55 -12.07 7.79
C ARG A 238 -4.74 -12.76 7.11
N PHE A 239 -5.26 -12.14 6.05
CA PHE A 239 -6.30 -12.71 5.19
C PHE A 239 -5.67 -13.56 4.11
N THR A 240 -5.60 -14.87 4.35
CA THR A 240 -5.25 -15.90 3.36
C THR A 240 -6.31 -17.01 3.42
N ASP A 241 -6.11 -18.11 2.70
CA ASP A 241 -7.04 -19.25 2.68
C ASP A 241 -7.40 -19.70 4.11
N GLU A 242 -6.40 -19.74 5.00
CA GLU A 242 -6.58 -19.82 6.46
C GLU A 242 -6.29 -18.48 7.14
N THR A 243 -7.33 -17.65 7.28
CA THR A 243 -7.23 -16.37 7.98
C THR A 243 -6.80 -16.55 9.44
N THR A 244 -5.75 -15.83 9.86
CA THR A 244 -5.15 -15.98 11.19
C THR A 244 -4.56 -14.67 11.71
N LEU A 245 -4.49 -14.53 13.03
CA LEU A 245 -3.80 -13.43 13.71
C LEU A 245 -2.33 -13.81 13.91
N ILE A 246 -1.42 -12.98 13.40
CA ILE A 246 0.03 -13.23 13.47
C ILE A 246 0.76 -12.10 14.19
N ASP A 247 1.93 -12.42 14.74
CA ASP A 247 2.76 -11.52 15.52
C ASP A 247 3.93 -11.04 14.66
N ASP A 248 4.13 -9.73 14.58
CA ASP A 248 5.24 -9.04 13.87
C ASP A 248 5.64 -9.68 12.53
N PRO A 249 4.77 -9.66 11.49
CA PRO A 249 5.11 -10.25 10.21
C PRO A 249 6.31 -9.54 9.57
N TRP A 250 7.23 -10.34 9.03
CA TRP A 250 8.46 -9.88 8.35
C TRP A 250 9.34 -8.99 9.25
N PRO A 251 9.75 -9.49 10.44
CA PRO A 251 10.40 -8.66 11.46
C PRO A 251 11.80 -8.18 11.05
N ALA A 252 12.59 -8.98 10.32
CA ALA A 252 13.93 -8.56 9.88
C ALA A 252 13.81 -7.47 8.81
N ALA A 253 12.96 -7.69 7.80
CA ALA A 253 12.65 -6.72 6.76
C ALA A 253 12.14 -5.41 7.37
N ARG A 254 11.15 -5.46 8.28
CA ARG A 254 10.65 -4.26 8.99
C ARG A 254 11.76 -3.50 9.71
N LYS A 255 12.63 -4.20 10.46
CA LYS A 255 13.73 -3.58 11.21
C LYS A 255 14.77 -2.93 10.29
N SER A 256 14.98 -3.45 9.08
CA SER A 256 15.92 -2.85 8.12
C SER A 256 15.55 -1.42 7.70
N TRP A 257 14.27 -1.04 7.89
CA TRP A 257 13.77 0.32 7.65
C TRP A 257 13.88 1.25 8.86
N GLU A 258 14.32 0.78 10.02
CA GLU A 258 14.48 1.65 11.20
C GLU A 258 15.58 2.70 10.95
N GLY A 259 15.21 3.99 11.00
CA GLY A 259 16.11 5.09 10.65
C GLY A 259 16.27 5.33 9.13
N HIS A 260 15.58 4.54 8.30
CA HIS A 260 15.54 4.67 6.86
C HIS A 260 14.09 4.88 6.42
N ARG A 261 13.74 6.14 6.13
CA ARG A 261 12.38 6.67 5.82
C ARG A 261 11.63 7.25 7.02
#